data_AF-A0A957TXI7-F1
#
_entry.id   AF-A0A957TXI7-F1
#
_cell.length_a   1.000
_cell.length_b   1.000
_cell.length_c   1.000
_cell.angle_alpha   90.00
_cell.angle_beta   90.00
_cell.angle_gamma   90.00
#
_symmetry.space_group_name_H-M   'P 1'
#
loop_
_entity.id
_entity.type
_entity.pdbx_description
1 polymer ?
#
loop_
_entity_poly.entity_id
_entity_poly.type
_entity_poly.pdbx_seq_one_letter_code
_entity_poly.pdbx_strand_id
1 'polypeptide(L)'
;MYPVLPFGPFTVPTGPVIILIATTIGLELAGRLGRRLGLATDDVWNTGLIAILAGLIVARLWNVFQFWPVYLAEPLLIVSLRPSGFILLP
;
A
#
# COMPACT_ATOMS: atom_id res chain seq x y z
N MET A 1 -1.21 11.16 18.42
CA MET A 1 -2.04 10.57 17.33
C MET A 1 -2.47 9.19 17.81
N TYR A 2 -3.75 8.79 17.64
CA TYR A 2 -4.16 7.40 17.93
C TYR A 2 -3.59 6.49 16.83
N PRO A 3 -2.55 5.67 17.12
CA PRO A 3 -1.88 4.88 16.09
C PRO A 3 -2.74 3.73 15.56
N VAL A 4 -3.73 3.33 16.34
CA VAL A 4 -4.70 2.28 16.02
C VAL A 4 -6.10 2.75 16.38
N LEU A 5 -7.07 2.40 15.54
CA LEU A 5 -8.49 2.57 15.78
C LEU A 5 -9.05 1.21 16.24
N PRO A 6 -9.50 1.08 17.50
CA PRO A 6 -10.12 -0.15 17.98
C PRO A 6 -11.57 -0.25 17.46
N PHE A 7 -11.87 -1.34 16.76
CA PHE A 7 -13.20 -1.74 16.31
C PHE A 7 -13.55 -3.09 16.94
N GLY A 8 -13.93 -3.07 18.22
CA GLY A 8 -14.19 -4.29 18.99
C GLY A 8 -12.93 -5.19 19.05
N PRO A 9 -12.99 -6.45 18.59
CA PRO A 9 -11.83 -7.37 18.59
C PRO A 9 -10.79 -7.06 17.50
N PHE A 10 -11.10 -6.18 16.55
CA PHE A 10 -10.19 -5.82 15.46
C PHE A 10 -9.55 -4.46 15.72
N THR A 11 -8.25 -4.36 15.49
CA THR A 11 -7.53 -3.08 15.53
C THR A 11 -7.10 -2.72 14.13
N VAL A 12 -7.50 -1.53 13.68
CA VAL A 12 -7.16 -1.03 12.35
C VAL A 12 -6.08 0.05 12.51
N PRO A 13 -4.88 -0.13 11.91
CA PRO A 13 -3.85 0.88 11.94
C PRO A 13 -4.30 2.17 11.25
N THR A 14 -4.23 3.31 11.93
CA THR A 14 -4.72 4.60 11.41
C THR A 14 -3.91 5.08 10.20
N GLY A 15 -2.60 4.81 10.17
CA GLY A 15 -1.71 5.23 9.08
C GLY A 15 -2.12 4.68 7.71
N PRO A 16 -2.17 3.35 7.51
CA PRO A 16 -2.66 2.73 6.27
C PRO A 16 -4.05 3.17 5.85
N VAL A 17 -4.97 3.41 6.80
CA VAL A 17 -6.31 3.93 6.50
C VAL A 17 -6.25 5.33 5.88
N ILE A 18 -5.46 6.23 6.47
CA ILE A 18 -5.27 7.58 5.93
C ILE A 18 -4.64 7.52 4.54
N ILE A 19 -3.65 6.65 4.34
CA ILE A 19 -3.02 6.44 3.03
C ILE A 19 -4.06 5.98 2.02
N LEU A 20 -4.88 4.98 2.35
CA LEU A 20 -5.94 4.49 1.46
C LEU A 20 -6.93 5.59 1.07
N ILE A 21 -7.37 6.40 2.04
CA ILE A 21 -8.28 7.53 1.79
C ILE A 21 -7.60 8.57 0.89
N ALA A 22 -6.37 8.97 1.21
CA ALA A 22 -5.62 9.95 0.44
C ALA A 22 -5.38 9.48 -1.01
N THR A 23 -5.00 8.22 -1.19
CA THR A 23 -4.80 7.63 -2.51
C THR A 23 -6.10 7.56 -3.29
N THR A 24 -7.21 7.14 -2.68
CA THR A 24 -8.54 7.09 -3.33
C THR A 24 -8.96 8.48 -3.82
N ILE A 25 -8.86 9.51 -2.97
CA ILE A 25 -9.16 10.89 -3.34
C ILE A 25 -8.22 11.39 -4.43
N GLY A 26 -6.94 11.04 -4.34
CA GLY A 26 -5.92 11.37 -5.35
C GLY A 26 -6.23 10.79 -6.72
N LEU A 27 -6.59 9.50 -6.81
CA LEU A 27 -7.00 8.86 -8.07
C LEU A 27 -8.30 9.47 -8.62
N GLU A 28 -9.28 9.75 -7.75
CA GLU A 28 -10.53 10.36 -8.18
C GLU A 28 -10.28 11.74 -8.81
N LEU A 29 -9.42 12.55 -8.18
CA LEU A 29 -9.03 13.85 -8.71
C LEU A 29 -8.21 13.70 -10.00
N ALA A 30 -7.27 12.76 -10.03
CA ALA A 30 -6.46 12.47 -11.22
C ALA A 30 -7.33 12.04 -12.41
N GLY A 31 -8.35 11.21 -12.19
CA GLY A 31 -9.31 10.81 -13.21
C GLY A 31 -10.12 11.99 -13.74
N ARG A 32 -10.60 12.86 -12.86
CA ARG A 32 -11.34 14.09 -13.25
C ARG A 32 -10.49 15.08 -14.04
N LEU A 33 -9.23 15.27 -13.63
CA LEU A 33 -8.29 16.14 -14.34
C LEU A 33 -7.83 15.51 -15.66
N GLY A 34 -7.61 14.19 -15.66
CA GLY A 34 -7.23 13.42 -16.84
C GLY A 34 -8.26 13.51 -17.96
N ARG A 35 -9.56 13.60 -17.66
CA ARG A 35 -10.60 13.84 -18.68
C ARG A 35 -10.34 15.12 -19.47
N ARG A 36 -9.82 16.18 -18.83
CA ARG A 36 -9.48 17.45 -19.53
C ARG A 36 -8.30 17.28 -20.49
N LEU A 37 -7.49 16.24 -20.29
CA LEU A 37 -6.35 15.87 -21.12
C LEU A 37 -6.72 14.78 -22.15
N GLY A 38 -8.00 14.42 -22.27
CA GLY A 38 -8.48 13.38 -23.18
C GLY A 38 -8.26 11.94 -22.68
N LEU A 39 -7.88 11.75 -21.42
CA LEU A 39 -7.72 10.42 -20.82
C LEU A 39 -9.06 9.87 -20.35
N ALA A 40 -9.28 8.57 -20.59
CA ALA A 40 -10.39 7.86 -19.98
C ALA A 40 -10.15 7.73 -18.46
N THR A 41 -11.17 8.04 -17.67
CA THR A 41 -11.09 7.93 -16.20
C THR A 41 -10.80 6.50 -15.75
N ASP A 42 -11.33 5.51 -16.47
CA ASP A 42 -11.12 4.09 -16.16
C ASP A 42 -9.65 3.68 -16.32
N ASP A 43 -8.97 4.18 -17.36
CA ASP A 43 -7.55 3.90 -17.58
C ASP A 43 -6.67 4.50 -16.47
N VAL A 44 -7.02 5.69 -15.98
CA VAL A 44 -6.33 6.35 -14.86
C VAL A 44 -6.51 5.54 -13.57
N TRP A 45 -7.74 5.10 -13.30
CA TRP A 45 -8.03 4.25 -12.14
C TRP A 45 -7.30 2.91 -12.21
N ASN A 46 -7.36 2.24 -13.36
CA ASN A 46 -6.68 0.95 -13.57
C ASN A 46 -5.16 1.09 -13.38
N THR A 47 -4.55 2.10 -14.01
CA THR A 47 -3.11 2.36 -13.89
C THR A 47 -2.72 2.68 -12.45
N GLY A 48 -3.50 3.50 -11.76
CA GLY A 48 -3.23 3.84 -10.36
C GLY A 48 -3.36 2.64 -9.42
N LEU A 49 -4.35 1.76 -9.62
CA LEU A 49 -4.47 0.52 -8.86
C LEU A 49 -3.29 -0.43 -9.11
N ILE A 50 -2.86 -0.59 -10.37
CA ILE A 50 -1.67 -1.37 -10.72
C ILE A 50 -0.42 -0.77 -10.04
N ALA A 51 -0.27 0.55 -10.05
CA ALA A 51 0.86 1.23 -9.41
C ALA A 51 0.89 1.01 -7.90
N ILE A 52 -0.26 1.04 -7.22
CA ILE A 52 -0.37 0.75 -5.77
C ILE A 52 0.05 -0.70 -5.50
N LEU A 53 -0.46 -1.65 -6.27
CA LEU A 53 -0.11 -3.07 -6.12
C LEU A 53 1.39 -3.30 -6.36
N ALA A 54 1.95 -2.71 -7.42
CA ALA A 54 3.38 -2.77 -7.71
C ALA A 54 4.20 -2.17 -6.56
N GLY A 55 3.79 -1.02 -6.02
CA GLY A 55 4.43 -0.38 -4.87
C GLY A 55 4.44 -1.27 -3.62
N LEU A 56 3.32 -1.95 -3.33
CA LEU A 56 3.24 -2.91 -2.21
C LEU A 56 4.17 -4.11 -2.41
N ILE A 57 4.23 -4.65 -3.64
CA ILE A 57 5.14 -5.76 -3.97
C ILE A 57 6.60 -5.33 -3.79
N VAL A 58 6.98 -4.16 -4.34
CA VAL A 58 8.34 -3.63 -4.19
C VAL A 58 8.68 -3.38 -2.72
N ALA A 59 7.79 -2.77 -1.94
CA ALA A 59 7.97 -2.55 -0.50
C ALA A 59 8.18 -3.87 0.27
N ARG A 60 7.48 -4.93 -0.16
CA ARG A 60 7.61 -6.25 0.46
C ARG A 60 8.93 -6.91 0.12
N LEU A 61 9.31 -6.90 -1.15
CA LEU A 61 10.59 -7.46 -1.61
C LEU A 61 11.77 -6.70 -1.00
N TRP A 62 11.66 -5.38 -0.88
CA TRP A 62 12.69 -4.56 -0.24
C TRP A 62 12.84 -4.89 1.25
N ASN A 63 11.73 -5.08 1.98
CA ASN A 63 11.77 -5.57 3.36
C ASN A 63 12.46 -6.94 3.47
N VAL A 64 12.17 -7.85 2.54
CA VAL A 64 12.83 -9.18 2.50
C VAL A 64 14.33 -9.06 2.26
N PHE A 65 14.73 -8.16 1.36
CA PHE A 65 16.14 -7.91 1.08
C PHE A 65 16.88 -7.32 2.30
N GLN A 66 16.27 -6.35 2.98
CA GLN A 66 16.85 -5.71 4.17
C GLN A 66 17.01 -6.69 5.34
N PHE A 67 16.01 -7.56 5.57
CA PHE A 67 16.02 -8.54 6.66
C PHE A 67 16.29 -9.97 6.18
N TRP A 68 17.13 -10.12 5.15
CA TRP A 68 17.43 -11.40 4.52
C TRP A 68 17.76 -12.54 5.51
N PRO A 69 18.58 -12.33 6.57
CA PRO A 69 18.88 -13.40 7.52
C PRO A 69 17.65 -13.97 8.25
N VAL A 70 16.63 -13.13 8.50
CA VAL A 70 15.40 -13.54 9.19
C VAL A 70 14.54 -14.41 8.27
N TYR A 71 14.47 -14.05 6.98
CA TYR A 71 13.69 -14.80 5.99
C TYR A 71 14.37 -16.12 5.57
N LEU A 72 15.70 -16.24 5.71
CA LEU A 72 16.41 -17.51 5.55
C LEU A 72 16.07 -18.52 6.66
N ALA A 73 15.93 -18.04 7.91
CA ALA A 73 15.57 -18.88 9.03
C ALA A 73 14.11 -19.36 8.96
N GLU A 74 13.20 -18.50 8.49
CA GLU A 74 11.78 -18.79 8.39
C GLU A 74 11.18 -18.26 7.07
N PRO A 75 11.28 -19.01 5.95
CA PRO A 75 10.88 -18.53 4.61
C PRO A 75 9.37 -18.28 4.48
N LEU A 76 8.54 -18.95 5.28
CA LEU A 76 7.09 -18.72 5.31
C LEU A 76 6.73 -17.29 5.76
N LEU A 77 7.65 -16.59 6.44
CA LEU A 77 7.42 -15.21 6.83
C LEU A 77 7.25 -14.28 5.64
N ILE A 78 7.73 -14.63 4.43
CA ILE A 78 7.60 -13.80 3.22
C ILE A 78 6.12 -13.54 2.86
N VAL A 79 5.26 -14.54 3.07
CA VAL A 79 3.82 -14.43 2.76
C VAL A 79 3.00 -13.91 3.96
N SER A 80 3.61 -13.82 5.14
CA SER A 80 2.91 -13.32 6.34
C SER A 80 2.46 -11.86 6.17
N LEU A 81 1.16 -11.63 6.29
CA LEU A 81 0.53 -10.31 6.23
C LEU A 81 0.66 -9.63 7.60
N ARG A 82 1.83 -9.06 7.86
CA ARG A 82 2.13 -8.33 9.11
C ARG A 82 2.27 -6.84 8.83
N PRO A 83 1.76 -5.94 9.68
CA PRO A 83 1.87 -4.48 9.47
C PRO A 83 3.31 -3.98 9.32
N SER A 84 4.28 -4.63 9.96
CA SER A 84 5.71 -4.31 9.87
C SER A 84 6.44 -4.91 8.66
N GLY A 85 5.70 -5.58 7.76
CA GLY A 85 6.27 -6.32 6.63
C GLY A 85 6.61 -5.50 5.39
N PHE A 86 6.37 -4.19 5.39
CA PHE A 86 6.52 -3.34 4.21
C PHE A 86 7.43 -2.16 4.55
N ILE A 87 8.50 -1.98 3.79
CA ILE A 87 9.44 -0.86 3.94
C ILE A 87 9.78 -0.35 2.55
N LEU A 88 9.66 0.96 2.34
CA LEU A 88 10.06 1.63 1.10
C LEU A 88 11.33 2.48 1.27
N LEU A 89 11.53 3.05 2.45
CA LEU A 89 12.69 3.88 2.80
C LEU A 89 13.28 3.35 4.13
N PRO A 90 14.61 3.37 4.29
CA PRO A 90 15.28 2.89 5.50
C PRO A 90 14.91 3.68 6.75
#